data_AF-A0A316HA00-F1
#
_entry.id   AF-A0A316HA00-F1
#
_cell.length_a   1.000
_cell.length_b   1.000
_cell.length_c   1.000
_cell.angle_alpha   90.00
_cell.angle_beta   90.00
_cell.angle_gamma   90.00
#
_symmetry.space_group_name_H-M   'P 1'
#
loop_
_entity.id
_entity.type
_entity.pdbx_description
1 polymer ?
#
loop_
_entity_poly.entity_id
_entity_poly.type
_entity_poly.pdbx_seq_one_letter_code
_entity_poly.pdbx_strand_id
1 'polypeptide(L)'
;MAKPHEKLAESLAILKELQEGGRRIFKSDELTRVHRERLLANGFLRDVIKGWVMATGPQAQQQDTTPWYASLWEFCSLYCNDRFGKDWFLSPEQSLLLHAEASTIPPQVVVNTPKGKNNKFDLLFGTSLYDLAVKEMPEQLTEKNGQRVLTVEAALIRVPEGFFQRAPIEMQVAMASVRDVSTVLALLLDGGHSAVAGRLAGAFRRVGRDAFADEIVSAFKAAGYDVRESDPFAGQTAVTTITAGVPPLVARLRAIWESQREAIIQIFPKAPGLPSDKSAYMKFVEDIYESDAYHSLSIEGYSVTPELIDRVREGSWNPEIDEADRKNRDALAARGYYLAFQKVKESVAAIIDGAPAGALTRDTHREWYRELFAPSVTAGILRPSALAGYRNHPVYLRGSQHVPPRTEAVPDGMYELFDLLEAEKEASVRAVVGHWLVGYVHPYPDGNGRMARFLMNAMLASGGYPWTVVRVEDRKAYLAGLEEASGNMNVKPFAAFLAERVKWSAEQLGDSNWRKGSVKSPSTRTNTSQR
;
A
#
# COMPACT_ATOMS: atom_id res chain seq x y z
N MET A 1 -0.51 -44.67 -21.84
CA MET A 1 0.08 -43.31 -21.89
C MET A 1 -0.74 -42.40 -21.00
N ALA A 2 -0.10 -41.61 -20.14
CA ALA A 2 -0.81 -40.64 -19.27
C ALA A 2 -1.54 -39.58 -20.11
N LYS A 3 -2.75 -39.22 -19.68
CA LYS A 3 -3.60 -38.20 -20.30
C LYS A 3 -2.99 -36.79 -20.10
N PRO A 4 -3.31 -35.80 -20.95
CA PRO A 4 -2.76 -34.44 -20.83
C PRO A 4 -2.94 -33.78 -19.46
N HIS A 5 -4.07 -34.00 -18.78
CA HIS A 5 -4.33 -33.45 -17.44
C HIS A 5 -3.47 -34.12 -16.35
N GLU A 6 -3.22 -35.43 -16.46
CA GLU A 6 -2.35 -36.17 -15.52
C GLU A 6 -0.90 -35.68 -15.63
N LYS A 7 -0.45 -35.42 -16.87
CA LYS A 7 0.84 -34.81 -17.15
C LYS A 7 0.95 -33.38 -16.58
N LEU A 8 -0.08 -32.55 -16.74
CA LEU A 8 -0.06 -31.21 -16.14
C LEU A 8 -0.04 -31.28 -14.61
N ALA A 9 -0.86 -32.16 -14.01
CA ALA A 9 -0.89 -32.37 -12.56
C ALA A 9 0.47 -32.78 -11.99
N GLU A 10 1.18 -33.69 -12.66
CA GLU A 10 2.56 -34.08 -12.31
C GLU A 10 3.51 -32.86 -12.31
N SER A 11 3.43 -31.99 -13.32
CA SER A 11 4.30 -30.81 -13.37
C SER A 11 3.92 -29.74 -12.33
N LEU A 12 2.64 -29.64 -11.99
CA LEU A 12 2.17 -28.78 -10.91
C LEU A 12 2.61 -29.29 -9.54
N ALA A 13 2.68 -30.61 -9.33
CA ALA A 13 3.21 -31.18 -8.09
C ALA A 13 4.69 -30.80 -7.89
N ILE A 14 5.50 -30.95 -8.94
CA ILE A 14 6.92 -30.54 -8.92
C ILE A 14 7.07 -29.03 -8.67
N LEU A 15 6.27 -28.21 -9.36
CA LEU A 15 6.30 -26.76 -9.13
C LEU A 15 5.93 -26.42 -7.69
N LYS A 16 4.91 -27.08 -7.13
CA LYS A 16 4.47 -26.88 -5.74
C LYS A 16 5.57 -27.21 -4.72
N GLU A 17 6.32 -28.29 -4.94
CA GLU A 17 7.49 -28.65 -4.11
C GLU A 17 8.58 -27.57 -4.19
N LEU A 18 8.88 -27.07 -5.40
CA LEU A 18 9.83 -25.96 -5.55
C LEU A 18 9.36 -24.66 -4.89
N GLN A 19 8.05 -24.44 -4.81
CA GLN A 19 7.43 -23.28 -4.17
C GLN A 19 7.35 -23.39 -2.63
N GLU A 20 7.90 -24.44 -2.02
CA GLU A 20 8.03 -24.52 -0.57
C GLU A 20 8.72 -23.27 0.01
N GLY A 21 8.27 -22.84 1.19
CA GLY A 21 8.74 -21.58 1.80
C GLY A 21 8.30 -20.31 1.08
N GLY A 22 7.41 -20.40 0.08
CA GLY A 22 6.90 -19.24 -0.66
C GLY A 22 7.79 -18.76 -1.79
N ARG A 23 8.76 -19.59 -2.22
CA ARG A 23 9.67 -19.30 -3.33
C ARG A 23 8.89 -19.17 -4.64
N ARG A 24 9.25 -18.18 -5.46
CA ARG A 24 8.61 -17.88 -6.76
C ARG A 24 9.61 -17.79 -7.90
N ILE A 25 10.91 -17.71 -7.62
CA ILE A 25 11.95 -17.58 -8.64
C ILE A 25 12.81 -18.83 -8.70
N PHE A 26 13.03 -19.34 -9.91
CA PHE A 26 13.77 -20.57 -10.17
C PHE A 26 14.74 -20.38 -11.31
N LYS A 27 15.88 -21.07 -11.24
CA LYS A 27 16.68 -21.31 -12.43
C LYS A 27 15.97 -22.30 -13.33
N SER A 28 16.16 -22.13 -14.64
CA SER A 28 15.52 -22.98 -15.63
C SER A 28 15.98 -24.44 -15.58
N ASP A 29 17.14 -24.74 -14.99
CA ASP A 29 17.72 -26.09 -14.86
C ASP A 29 17.23 -26.85 -13.61
N GLU A 30 16.57 -26.18 -12.66
CA GLU A 30 15.87 -26.81 -11.54
C GLU A 30 14.60 -27.56 -11.99
N LEU A 31 14.14 -27.29 -13.22
CA LEU A 31 13.04 -28.01 -13.86
C LEU A 31 13.53 -28.75 -15.09
N THR A 32 13.14 -30.02 -15.24
CA THR A 32 13.39 -30.73 -16.50
C THR A 32 12.72 -29.99 -17.65
N ARG A 33 13.29 -30.10 -18.86
CA ARG A 33 12.75 -29.46 -20.06
C ARG A 33 11.27 -29.74 -20.26
N VAL A 34 10.85 -30.99 -20.01
CA VAL A 34 9.47 -31.44 -20.16
C VAL A 34 8.51 -30.72 -19.22
N HIS A 35 8.86 -30.60 -17.93
CA HIS A 35 8.01 -29.91 -16.96
C HIS A 35 8.00 -28.41 -17.20
N ARG A 36 9.17 -27.82 -17.48
CA ARG A 36 9.31 -26.38 -17.75
C ARG A 36 8.46 -25.93 -18.94
N GLU A 37 8.61 -26.60 -20.09
CA GLU A 37 7.84 -26.27 -21.30
C GLU A 37 6.33 -26.44 -21.07
N ARG A 38 5.92 -27.47 -20.33
CA ARG A 38 4.50 -27.71 -19.98
C ARG A 38 3.94 -26.60 -19.11
N LEU A 39 4.68 -26.17 -18.08
CA LEU A 39 4.24 -25.13 -17.15
C LEU A 39 4.21 -23.74 -17.82
N LEU A 40 5.19 -23.42 -18.68
CA LEU A 40 5.19 -22.20 -19.49
C LEU A 40 3.99 -22.16 -20.44
N ALA A 41 3.75 -23.25 -21.18
CA ALA A 41 2.63 -23.34 -22.12
C ALA A 41 1.26 -23.20 -21.46
N ASN A 42 1.14 -23.51 -20.17
CA ASN A 42 -0.09 -23.39 -19.40
C ASN A 42 -0.12 -22.15 -18.49
N GLY A 43 0.85 -21.24 -18.61
CA GLY A 43 0.86 -19.96 -17.88
C GLY A 43 1.13 -20.09 -16.38
N PHE A 44 1.72 -21.19 -15.91
CA PHE A 44 2.17 -21.37 -14.53
C PHE A 44 3.61 -20.88 -14.29
N LEU A 45 4.36 -20.71 -15.38
CA LEU A 45 5.68 -20.08 -15.38
C LEU A 45 5.71 -18.93 -16.37
N ARG A 46 6.63 -17.98 -16.14
CA ARG A 46 7.01 -16.92 -17.07
C ARG A 46 8.52 -16.76 -17.05
N ASP A 47 9.14 -16.61 -18.22
CA ASP A 47 10.56 -16.27 -18.31
C ASP A 47 10.80 -14.85 -17.76
N VAL A 48 11.83 -14.70 -16.93
CA VAL A 48 12.30 -13.39 -16.43
C VAL A 48 13.43 -12.90 -17.33
N ILE A 49 14.49 -13.70 -17.40
CA ILE A 49 15.63 -13.56 -18.30
C ILE A 49 16.09 -14.96 -18.72
N LYS A 50 17.02 -15.07 -19.67
CA LYS A 50 17.58 -16.36 -20.07
C LYS A 50 18.14 -17.11 -18.85
N GLY A 51 17.62 -18.30 -18.60
CA GLY A 51 18.04 -19.17 -17.48
C GLY A 51 17.28 -18.95 -16.17
N TRP A 52 16.34 -17.99 -16.12
CA TRP A 52 15.56 -17.69 -14.92
C TRP A 52 14.08 -17.58 -15.24
N VAL A 53 13.26 -18.28 -14.46
CA VAL A 53 11.80 -18.31 -14.58
C VAL A 53 11.14 -17.94 -13.27
N MET A 54 9.91 -17.44 -13.36
CA MET A 54 9.08 -17.07 -12.22
C MET A 54 7.76 -17.84 -12.25
N ALA A 55 7.30 -18.29 -11.08
CA ALA A 55 5.94 -18.80 -10.92
C ALA A 55 4.89 -17.70 -11.08
N THR A 56 3.83 -18.00 -11.82
CA THR A 56 2.69 -17.12 -12.03
C THR A 56 1.40 -17.93 -12.02
N GLY A 57 0.25 -17.26 -11.94
CA GLY A 57 -1.06 -17.89 -12.11
C GLY A 57 -1.48 -17.95 -13.59
N PRO A 58 -2.21 -19.00 -14.03
CA PRO A 58 -2.69 -19.13 -15.40
C PRO A 58 -3.72 -18.05 -15.78
N GLN A 59 -4.32 -17.39 -14.78
CA GLN A 59 -5.27 -16.29 -14.93
C GLN A 59 -4.58 -14.92 -14.99
N ALA A 60 -3.28 -14.85 -14.72
CA ALA A 60 -2.54 -13.60 -14.82
C ALA A 60 -2.46 -13.18 -16.28
N GLN A 61 -3.02 -12.02 -16.60
CA GLN A 61 -2.93 -11.46 -17.95
C GLN A 61 -1.47 -11.21 -18.33
N GLN A 62 -1.17 -11.15 -19.63
CA GLN A 62 0.20 -10.93 -20.09
C GLN A 62 0.82 -9.63 -19.55
N GLN A 63 -0.02 -8.62 -19.30
CA GLN A 63 0.36 -7.32 -18.75
C GLN A 63 0.23 -7.23 -17.21
N ASP A 64 -0.11 -8.33 -16.53
CA ASP A 64 -0.20 -8.35 -15.07
C ASP A 64 1.20 -8.25 -14.45
N THR A 65 1.50 -7.10 -13.86
CA THR A 65 2.78 -6.77 -13.23
C THR A 65 2.92 -7.39 -11.84
N THR A 66 1.81 -7.76 -11.21
CA THR A 66 1.74 -8.17 -9.80
C THR A 66 2.67 -9.33 -9.46
N PRO A 67 2.68 -10.45 -10.22
CA PRO A 67 3.57 -11.57 -9.91
C PRO A 67 5.05 -11.18 -9.96
N TRP A 68 5.42 -10.29 -10.89
CA TRP A 68 6.79 -9.82 -11.04
C TRP A 68 7.21 -8.90 -9.90
N TYR A 69 6.43 -7.87 -9.61
CA TYR A 69 6.71 -6.95 -8.51
C TYR A 69 6.82 -7.67 -7.17
N ALA A 70 5.96 -8.68 -6.98
CA ALA A 70 6.01 -9.54 -5.82
C ALA A 70 7.32 -10.34 -5.70
N SER A 71 7.96 -10.65 -6.82
CA SER A 71 9.13 -11.55 -6.91
C SER A 71 10.44 -10.83 -7.23
N LEU A 72 10.43 -9.51 -7.50
CA LEU A 72 11.60 -8.74 -7.93
C LEU A 72 12.78 -8.90 -6.95
N TRP A 73 12.54 -8.65 -5.65
CA TRP A 73 13.59 -8.73 -4.64
C TRP A 73 14.12 -10.16 -4.46
N GLU A 74 13.26 -11.16 -4.55
CA GLU A 74 13.66 -12.56 -4.52
C GLU A 74 14.57 -12.89 -5.72
N PHE A 75 14.20 -12.43 -6.91
CA PHE A 75 15.02 -12.56 -8.11
C PHE A 75 16.38 -11.88 -7.94
N CYS A 76 16.43 -10.63 -7.46
CA CYS A 76 17.67 -9.91 -7.25
C CYS A 76 18.61 -10.68 -6.30
N SER A 77 18.11 -11.18 -5.18
CA SER A 77 18.92 -11.94 -4.22
C SER A 77 19.45 -13.24 -4.83
N LEU A 78 18.58 -14.05 -5.43
CA LEU A 78 18.98 -15.32 -6.04
C LEU A 78 19.96 -15.14 -7.19
N TYR A 79 19.68 -14.18 -8.09
CA TYR A 79 20.55 -13.87 -9.22
C TYR A 79 21.93 -13.39 -8.76
N CYS A 80 21.98 -12.48 -7.78
CA CYS A 80 23.25 -11.94 -7.30
C CYS A 80 24.04 -12.98 -6.50
N ASN A 81 23.39 -13.81 -5.70
CA ASN A 81 24.05 -14.90 -4.99
C ASN A 81 24.62 -15.94 -5.96
N ASP A 82 23.90 -16.26 -7.03
CA ASP A 82 24.39 -17.17 -8.07
C ASP A 82 25.61 -16.60 -8.81
N ARG A 83 25.53 -15.33 -9.22
CA ARG A 83 26.54 -14.70 -10.07
C ARG A 83 27.77 -14.22 -9.31
N PHE A 84 27.57 -13.67 -8.12
CA PHE A 84 28.60 -12.96 -7.34
C PHE A 84 28.93 -13.65 -6.02
N GLY A 85 28.19 -14.69 -5.62
CA GLY A 85 28.32 -15.31 -4.31
C GLY A 85 27.91 -14.31 -3.22
N LYS A 86 28.78 -14.11 -2.24
CA LYS A 86 28.56 -13.14 -1.16
C LYS A 86 29.07 -11.74 -1.51
N ASP A 87 29.70 -11.52 -2.65
CA ASP A 87 30.41 -10.25 -2.92
C ASP A 87 29.52 -9.24 -3.65
N TRP A 88 28.36 -8.93 -3.10
CA TRP A 88 27.45 -7.91 -3.66
C TRP A 88 26.69 -7.17 -2.56
N PHE A 89 26.15 -5.99 -2.85
CA PHE A 89 25.21 -5.28 -1.97
C PHE A 89 24.41 -4.25 -2.77
N LEU A 90 23.25 -3.84 -2.26
CA LEU A 90 22.45 -2.78 -2.90
C LEU A 90 23.06 -1.39 -2.68
N SER A 91 22.77 -0.45 -3.59
CA SER A 91 23.18 0.95 -3.47
C SER A 91 22.81 1.60 -2.12
N PRO A 92 23.52 2.67 -1.69
CA PRO A 92 23.15 3.42 -0.49
C PRO A 92 21.69 3.89 -0.49
N GLU A 93 21.22 4.42 -1.61
CA GLU A 93 19.84 4.87 -1.80
C GLU A 93 18.85 3.72 -1.54
N GLN A 94 19.04 2.58 -2.21
CA GLN A 94 18.12 1.44 -2.06
C GLN A 94 18.21 0.79 -0.68
N SER A 95 19.38 0.83 -0.05
CA SER A 95 19.55 0.40 1.34
C SER A 95 18.67 1.25 2.26
N LEU A 96 18.70 2.58 2.11
CA LEU A 96 17.87 3.51 2.89
C LEU A 96 16.37 3.34 2.58
N LEU A 97 15.98 3.17 1.31
CA LEU A 97 14.59 2.88 0.94
C LEU A 97 14.07 1.63 1.66
N LEU A 98 14.84 0.54 1.68
CA LEU A 98 14.45 -0.71 2.34
C LEU A 98 14.41 -0.60 3.87
N HIS A 99 15.34 0.13 4.48
CA HIS A 99 15.31 0.40 5.94
C HIS A 99 14.13 1.30 6.32
N ALA A 100 13.73 2.20 5.43
CA ALA A 100 12.60 3.11 5.61
C ALA A 100 11.24 2.48 5.30
N GLU A 101 11.17 1.17 5.03
CA GLU A 101 9.96 0.45 4.59
C GLU A 101 9.29 1.11 3.36
N ALA A 102 10.09 1.72 2.48
CA ALA A 102 9.64 2.19 1.18
C ALA A 102 9.55 0.99 0.24
N SER A 103 8.32 0.59 -0.02
CA SER A 103 8.01 -0.68 -0.68
C SER A 103 7.65 -0.54 -2.15
N THR A 104 7.77 0.66 -2.72
CA THR A 104 7.63 0.93 -4.15
C THR A 104 8.71 0.20 -4.94
N ILE A 105 8.32 -0.48 -6.02
CA ILE A 105 9.25 -1.19 -6.90
C ILE A 105 10.11 -0.18 -7.70
N PRO A 106 11.45 -0.24 -7.59
CA PRO A 106 12.31 0.68 -8.32
C PRO A 106 12.39 0.31 -9.81
N PRO A 107 12.46 1.30 -10.72
CA PRO A 107 12.66 1.04 -12.15
C PRO A 107 14.06 0.45 -12.46
N GLN A 108 15.03 0.66 -11.57
CA GLN A 108 16.35 0.06 -11.67
C GLN A 108 16.85 -0.36 -10.30
N VAL A 109 17.36 -1.59 -10.22
CA VAL A 109 18.10 -2.10 -9.07
C VAL A 109 19.59 -1.97 -9.31
N VAL A 110 20.29 -1.23 -8.45
CA VAL A 110 21.73 -1.01 -8.53
C VAL A 110 22.42 -1.93 -7.53
N VAL A 111 23.14 -2.90 -8.07
CA VAL A 111 23.92 -3.88 -7.31
C VAL A 111 25.39 -3.52 -7.42
N ASN A 112 26.01 -3.27 -6.28
CA ASN A 112 27.44 -3.00 -6.14
C ASN A 112 28.17 -4.31 -5.92
N THR A 113 29.23 -4.57 -6.68
CA THR A 113 30.05 -5.78 -6.53
C THR A 113 31.47 -5.58 -7.08
N PRO A 114 32.52 -6.13 -6.44
CA PRO A 114 33.86 -6.19 -7.04
C PRO A 114 33.93 -7.00 -8.33
N LYS A 115 32.93 -7.85 -8.57
CA LYS A 115 32.79 -8.67 -9.78
C LYS A 115 31.89 -8.00 -10.84
N GLY A 116 31.46 -6.76 -10.59
CA GLY A 116 30.60 -5.99 -11.47
C GLY A 116 31.29 -5.64 -12.79
N LYS A 117 30.49 -5.41 -13.82
CA LYS A 117 30.97 -5.06 -15.17
C LYS A 117 30.34 -3.78 -15.70
N ASN A 118 29.64 -3.03 -14.85
CA ASN A 118 28.93 -1.80 -15.21
C ASN A 118 27.88 -2.02 -16.31
N ASN A 119 27.23 -3.18 -16.30
CA ASN A 119 26.22 -3.57 -17.25
C ASN A 119 24.82 -3.36 -16.69
N LYS A 120 23.96 -2.75 -17.51
CA LYS A 120 22.51 -2.74 -17.32
C LYS A 120 21.90 -3.84 -18.16
N PHE A 121 20.96 -4.59 -17.61
CA PHE A 121 20.06 -5.41 -18.40
C PHE A 121 18.61 -5.22 -17.96
N ASP A 122 17.72 -5.32 -18.94
CA ASP A 122 16.30 -5.12 -18.72
C ASP A 122 15.67 -6.40 -18.14
N LEU A 123 14.69 -6.19 -17.28
CA LEU A 123 13.86 -7.20 -16.66
C LEU A 123 12.40 -6.98 -17.12
N LEU A 124 11.46 -7.70 -16.52
CA LEU A 124 10.05 -7.55 -16.85
C LEU A 124 9.52 -6.15 -16.47
N PHE A 125 8.54 -5.69 -17.23
CA PHE A 125 7.72 -4.51 -16.91
C PHE A 125 8.51 -3.22 -16.67
N GLY A 126 9.53 -2.97 -17.49
CA GLY A 126 10.32 -1.73 -17.44
C GLY A 126 11.27 -1.62 -16.25
N THR A 127 11.41 -2.68 -15.46
CA THR A 127 12.44 -2.77 -14.43
C THR A 127 13.78 -3.22 -15.03
N SER A 128 14.89 -2.95 -14.34
CA SER A 128 16.23 -3.33 -14.79
C SER A 128 17.15 -3.62 -13.61
N LEU A 129 18.25 -4.33 -13.85
CA LEU A 129 19.33 -4.49 -12.90
C LEU A 129 20.62 -3.93 -13.49
N TYR A 130 21.38 -3.21 -12.68
CA TYR A 130 22.66 -2.61 -13.03
C TYR A 130 23.77 -3.11 -12.09
N ASP A 131 24.80 -3.76 -12.64
CA ASP A 131 25.93 -4.32 -11.87
C ASP A 131 27.12 -3.33 -11.76
N LEU A 132 27.03 -2.39 -10.83
CA LEU A 132 28.06 -1.39 -10.60
C LEU A 132 29.33 -2.04 -10.01
N ALA A 133 30.45 -1.87 -10.70
CA ALA A 133 31.76 -2.31 -10.24
C ALA A 133 32.26 -1.41 -9.11
N VAL A 134 32.61 -2.02 -7.97
CA VAL A 134 33.24 -1.33 -6.84
C VAL A 134 34.60 -1.96 -6.53
N LYS A 135 35.51 -1.22 -5.90
CA LYS A 135 36.85 -1.75 -5.62
C LYS A 135 36.85 -2.85 -4.57
N GLU A 136 36.07 -2.64 -3.51
CA GLU A 136 36.08 -3.46 -2.32
C GLU A 136 34.68 -3.51 -1.67
N MET A 137 34.46 -4.57 -0.91
CA MET A 137 33.21 -4.74 -0.15
C MET A 137 33.28 -3.93 1.14
N PRO A 138 32.23 -3.14 1.48
CA PRO A 138 32.18 -2.45 2.75
C PRO A 138 31.96 -3.45 3.89
N GLU A 139 32.50 -3.15 5.06
CA GLU A 139 32.31 -3.99 6.26
C GLU A 139 30.90 -3.82 6.86
N GLN A 140 30.30 -2.63 6.71
CA GLN A 140 29.03 -2.26 7.34
C GLN A 140 27.80 -2.76 6.55
N LEU A 141 27.74 -4.06 6.31
CA LEU A 141 26.63 -4.72 5.62
C LEU A 141 25.72 -5.47 6.59
N THR A 142 24.43 -5.53 6.23
CA THR A 142 23.42 -6.30 6.94
C THR A 142 22.43 -6.90 5.94
N GLU A 143 21.48 -7.69 6.42
CA GLU A 143 20.41 -8.26 5.63
C GLU A 143 19.07 -7.60 5.97
N LYS A 144 18.35 -7.16 4.95
CA LYS A 144 16.99 -6.64 5.07
C LYS A 144 16.16 -7.25 3.95
N ASN A 145 15.05 -7.89 4.29
CA ASN A 145 14.12 -8.44 3.30
C ASN A 145 14.78 -9.46 2.33
N GLY A 146 15.75 -10.25 2.80
CA GLY A 146 16.53 -11.18 1.97
C GLY A 146 17.54 -10.50 1.03
N GLN A 147 17.69 -9.18 1.14
CA GLN A 147 18.65 -8.38 0.38
C GLN A 147 19.85 -8.04 1.25
N ARG A 148 21.02 -7.99 0.63
CA ARG A 148 22.22 -7.47 1.28
C ARG A 148 22.31 -5.97 1.08
N VAL A 149 22.26 -5.23 2.17
CA VAL A 149 22.17 -3.77 2.21
C VAL A 149 23.25 -3.20 3.12
N LEU A 150 23.56 -1.92 2.95
CA LEU A 150 24.33 -1.18 3.95
C LEU A 150 23.51 -1.03 5.24
N THR A 151 24.19 -0.95 6.39
CA THR A 151 23.58 -0.42 7.61
C THR A 151 23.08 1.01 7.37
N VAL A 152 22.13 1.47 8.18
CA VAL A 152 21.54 2.82 8.01
C VAL A 152 22.63 3.88 8.08
N GLU A 153 23.51 3.79 9.08
CA GLU A 153 24.61 4.71 9.34
C GLU A 153 25.58 4.77 8.15
N ALA A 154 25.97 3.60 7.63
CA ALA A 154 26.86 3.50 6.50
C ALA A 154 26.23 4.01 5.20
N ALA A 155 24.92 3.84 5.02
CA ALA A 155 24.19 4.32 3.86
C ALA A 155 23.99 5.85 3.91
N LEU A 156 23.67 6.43 5.07
CA LEU A 156 23.52 7.88 5.27
C LEU A 156 24.79 8.66 4.87
N ILE A 157 25.97 8.09 5.16
CA ILE A 157 27.26 8.71 4.81
C ILE A 157 27.51 8.67 3.30
N ARG A 158 27.06 7.61 2.62
CA ARG A 158 27.36 7.34 1.20
C ARG A 158 26.30 7.88 0.24
N VAL A 159 25.13 8.24 0.73
CA VAL A 159 24.05 8.72 -0.14
C VAL A 159 24.36 10.11 -0.71
N PRO A 160 24.05 10.37 -1.99
CA PRO A 160 24.19 11.71 -2.57
C PRO A 160 23.27 12.72 -1.88
N GLU A 161 23.72 13.96 -1.74
CA GLU A 161 22.94 15.04 -1.13
C GLU A 161 21.57 15.24 -1.81
N GLY A 162 21.50 15.13 -3.14
CA GLY A 162 20.24 15.23 -3.88
C GLY A 162 19.18 14.17 -3.50
N PHE A 163 19.56 13.09 -2.81
CA PHE A 163 18.60 12.10 -2.32
C PHE A 163 17.74 12.63 -1.16
N PHE A 164 18.26 13.53 -0.32
CA PHE A 164 17.48 14.18 0.74
C PHE A 164 16.30 14.98 0.21
N GLN A 165 16.44 15.52 -1.00
CA GLN A 165 15.39 16.26 -1.70
C GLN A 165 14.40 15.35 -2.42
N ARG A 166 14.88 14.24 -3.00
CA ARG A 166 14.04 13.31 -3.77
C ARG A 166 13.27 12.33 -2.91
N ALA A 167 13.80 11.99 -1.73
CA ALA A 167 13.25 10.99 -0.81
C ALA A 167 13.20 11.51 0.65
N PRO A 168 12.58 12.67 0.91
CA PRO A 168 12.63 13.31 2.23
C PRO A 168 11.94 12.49 3.32
N ILE A 169 10.90 11.71 2.97
CA ILE A 169 10.22 10.82 3.92
C ILE A 169 11.17 9.68 4.32
N GLU A 170 11.80 9.02 3.35
CA GLU A 170 12.70 7.91 3.62
C GLU A 170 13.92 8.33 4.42
N MET A 171 14.45 9.52 4.16
CA MET A 171 15.53 10.08 4.96
C MET A 171 15.11 10.35 6.41
N GLN A 172 13.92 10.93 6.63
CA GLN A 172 13.40 11.12 7.99
C GLN A 172 13.24 9.78 8.74
N VAL A 173 12.68 8.77 8.08
CA VAL A 173 12.48 7.44 8.68
C VAL A 173 13.81 6.75 8.98
N ALA A 174 14.76 6.79 8.04
CA ALA A 174 16.10 6.24 8.25
C ALA A 174 16.80 6.93 9.43
N MET A 175 16.77 8.26 9.49
CA MET A 175 17.36 9.02 10.59
C MET A 175 16.66 8.78 11.94
N ALA A 176 15.35 8.47 11.93
CA ALA A 176 14.59 8.13 13.14
C ALA A 176 15.03 6.78 13.73
N SER A 177 15.52 5.88 12.88
CA SER A 177 16.01 4.58 13.31
C SER A 177 17.43 4.62 13.93
N VAL A 178 18.21 5.67 13.65
CA VAL A 178 19.51 5.89 14.30
C VAL A 178 19.27 6.23 15.78
N ARG A 179 19.65 5.32 16.68
CA ARG A 179 19.45 5.47 18.12
C ARG A 179 20.57 6.25 18.81
N ASP A 180 21.79 6.11 18.30
CA ASP A 180 23.00 6.72 18.84
C ASP A 180 23.88 7.21 17.67
N VAL A 181 24.49 8.39 17.81
CA VAL A 181 25.26 9.01 16.72
C VAL A 181 26.69 8.48 16.62
N SER A 182 27.20 7.76 17.63
CA SER A 182 28.60 7.33 17.70
C SER A 182 29.03 6.49 16.51
N THR A 183 28.17 5.59 16.00
CA THR A 183 28.49 4.77 14.82
C THR A 183 28.59 5.63 13.55
N VAL A 184 27.68 6.59 13.37
CA VAL A 184 27.78 7.57 12.26
C VAL A 184 29.06 8.38 12.40
N LEU A 185 29.36 8.85 13.62
CA LEU A 185 30.51 9.69 13.91
C LEU A 185 31.84 8.97 13.65
N ALA A 186 31.99 7.74 14.13
CA ALA A 186 33.20 6.93 13.92
C ALA A 186 33.48 6.74 12.43
N LEU A 187 32.46 6.33 11.65
CA LEU A 187 32.59 6.14 10.21
C LEU A 187 32.93 7.45 9.46
N LEU A 188 32.40 8.59 9.91
CA LEU A 188 32.73 9.89 9.35
C LEU A 188 34.19 10.29 9.64
N LEU A 189 34.65 10.12 10.89
CA LEU A 189 35.99 10.50 11.34
C LEU A 189 37.06 9.63 10.70
N ASP A 190 36.89 8.31 10.68
CA ASP A 190 37.85 7.36 10.08
C ASP A 190 38.04 7.62 8.58
N GLY A 191 36.99 8.09 7.90
CA GLY A 191 37.02 8.48 6.49
C GLY A 191 37.43 9.93 6.20
N GLY A 192 37.64 10.76 7.23
CA GLY A 192 37.94 12.19 7.07
C GLY A 192 36.84 12.97 6.32
N HIS A 193 35.57 12.55 6.46
CA HIS A 193 34.46 13.02 5.63
C HIS A 193 33.83 14.35 6.10
N SER A 194 34.63 15.41 6.25
CA SER A 194 34.19 16.70 6.86
C SER A 194 32.98 17.34 6.18
N ALA A 195 32.91 17.31 4.84
CA ALA A 195 31.75 17.83 4.10
C ALA A 195 30.47 17.03 4.36
N VAL A 196 30.57 15.70 4.45
CA VAL A 196 29.43 14.83 4.76
C VAL A 196 29.00 15.01 6.21
N ALA A 197 29.96 15.20 7.12
CA ALA A 197 29.68 15.48 8.53
C ALA A 197 28.86 16.76 8.68
N GLY A 198 29.24 17.85 7.99
CA GLY A 198 28.48 19.10 7.98
C GLY A 198 27.06 18.94 7.44
N ARG A 199 26.91 18.18 6.35
CA ARG A 199 25.59 17.85 5.77
C ARG A 199 24.71 17.04 6.72
N LEU A 200 25.26 15.99 7.35
CA LEU A 200 24.50 15.14 8.27
C LEU A 200 24.18 15.86 9.57
N ALA A 201 25.06 16.74 10.07
CA ALA A 201 24.75 17.60 11.21
C ALA A 201 23.55 18.51 10.89
N GLY A 202 23.57 19.23 9.76
CA GLY A 202 22.43 20.05 9.34
C GLY A 202 21.15 19.23 9.12
N ALA A 203 21.26 18.02 8.57
CA ALA A 203 20.14 17.11 8.43
C ALA A 203 19.54 16.70 9.78
N PHE A 204 20.38 16.29 10.75
CA PHE A 204 19.93 15.88 12.08
C PHE A 204 19.28 17.05 12.81
N ARG A 205 19.84 18.26 12.67
CA ARG A 205 19.26 19.49 13.19
C ARG A 205 17.87 19.75 12.59
N ARG A 206 17.72 19.62 11.27
CA ARG A 206 16.44 19.82 10.57
C ARG A 206 15.33 18.89 11.10
N VAL A 207 15.67 17.65 11.43
CA VAL A 207 14.72 16.67 11.97
C VAL A 207 14.61 16.71 13.50
N GLY A 208 15.12 17.77 14.15
CA GLY A 208 15.01 18.00 15.59
C GLY A 208 15.89 17.10 16.47
N ARG A 209 17.02 16.64 15.93
CA ARG A 209 18.05 15.85 16.63
C ARG A 209 19.28 16.73 16.90
N ASP A 210 19.10 17.89 17.52
CA ASP A 210 20.17 18.88 17.75
C ASP A 210 21.41 18.29 18.44
N ALA A 211 21.22 17.46 19.47
CA ALA A 211 22.32 16.83 20.18
C ALA A 211 23.22 15.96 19.26
N PHE A 212 22.64 15.35 18.22
CA PHE A 212 23.40 14.56 17.25
C PHE A 212 24.22 15.47 16.34
N ALA A 213 23.62 16.58 15.89
CA ALA A 213 24.29 17.58 15.08
C ALA A 213 25.48 18.20 15.83
N ASP A 214 25.25 18.61 17.08
CA ASP A 214 26.25 19.25 17.94
C ASP A 214 27.42 18.31 18.24
N GLU A 215 27.14 17.03 18.50
CA GLU A 215 28.18 16.01 18.75
C GLU A 215 29.05 15.80 17.50
N ILE A 216 28.44 15.67 16.32
CA ILE A 216 29.19 15.52 15.05
C ILE A 216 30.12 16.71 14.84
N VAL A 217 29.61 17.94 14.97
CA VAL A 217 30.39 19.16 14.74
C VAL A 217 31.52 19.30 15.78
N SER A 218 31.23 19.01 17.05
CA SER A 218 32.20 19.14 18.14
C SER A 218 33.35 18.15 18.00
N ALA A 219 33.05 16.88 17.72
CA ALA A 219 34.06 15.84 17.56
C ALA A 219 34.96 16.07 16.34
N PHE A 220 34.42 16.56 15.22
CA PHE A 220 35.23 16.92 14.06
C PHE A 220 36.17 18.11 14.34
N LYS A 221 35.70 19.14 15.04
CA LYS A 221 36.56 20.25 15.49
C LYS A 221 37.66 19.76 16.41
N ALA A 222 37.36 18.85 17.34
CA ALA A 222 38.34 18.25 18.24
C ALA A 222 39.40 17.41 17.47
N ALA A 223 39.00 16.77 16.38
CA ALA A 223 39.90 16.05 15.47
C ALA A 223 40.66 16.97 14.49
N GLY A 224 40.50 18.30 14.58
CA GLY A 224 41.23 19.27 13.77
C GLY A 224 40.66 19.53 12.38
N TYR A 225 39.44 19.08 12.09
CA TYR A 225 38.77 19.33 10.81
C TYR A 225 37.96 20.63 10.83
N ASP A 226 37.90 21.34 9.69
CA ASP A 226 36.89 22.38 9.44
C ASP A 226 35.59 21.72 8.96
N VAL A 227 34.50 21.94 9.68
CA VAL A 227 33.17 21.42 9.34
C VAL A 227 32.19 22.58 9.23
N ARG A 228 31.50 22.63 8.09
CA ARG A 228 30.47 23.63 7.79
C ARG A 228 29.13 22.95 7.65
N GLU A 229 28.20 23.28 8.53
CA GLU A 229 26.84 22.75 8.48
C GLU A 229 26.11 23.24 7.22
N SER A 230 25.37 22.34 6.59
CA SER A 230 24.42 22.64 5.51
C SER A 230 23.16 21.81 5.69
N ASP A 231 21.99 22.39 5.43
CA ASP A 231 20.72 21.67 5.47
C ASP A 231 20.45 21.01 4.10
N PRO A 232 20.60 19.68 3.95
CA PRO A 232 20.36 19.00 2.69
C PRO A 232 18.86 18.86 2.37
N PHE A 233 17.97 19.22 3.30
CA PHE A 233 16.52 19.30 3.07
C PHE A 233 16.06 20.71 2.67
N ALA A 234 16.98 21.66 2.45
CA ALA A 234 16.63 23.03 2.04
C ALA A 234 15.64 23.03 0.86
N GLY A 235 14.47 23.65 1.03
CA GLY A 235 13.38 23.64 0.05
C GLY A 235 12.24 22.66 0.34
N GLN A 236 12.42 21.72 1.27
CA GLN A 236 11.37 20.82 1.74
C GLN A 236 10.63 21.43 2.94
N THR A 237 9.35 21.77 2.73
CA THR A 237 8.49 22.36 3.77
C THR A 237 7.90 21.32 4.72
N ALA A 238 7.83 20.06 4.29
CA ALA A 238 7.18 18.96 4.99
C ALA A 238 8.12 18.10 5.88
N VAL A 239 9.37 18.52 6.06
CA VAL A 239 10.31 17.82 6.94
C VAL A 239 10.10 18.31 8.36
N THR A 240 9.73 17.40 9.26
CA THR A 240 9.37 17.72 10.64
C THR A 240 10.25 16.98 11.65
N THR A 241 10.05 17.29 12.93
CA THR A 241 10.77 16.63 14.01
C THR A 241 10.41 15.15 14.08
N ILE A 242 11.43 14.29 14.03
CA ILE A 242 11.22 12.85 14.11
C ILE A 242 11.07 12.38 15.56
N THR A 243 10.14 11.45 15.78
CA THR A 243 10.11 10.69 17.03
C THR A 243 11.11 9.54 16.92
N ALA A 244 12.19 9.58 17.69
CA ALA A 244 13.18 8.51 17.69
C ALA A 244 12.63 7.22 18.32
N GLY A 245 13.15 6.08 17.90
CA GLY A 245 12.89 4.78 18.55
C GLY A 245 11.56 4.12 18.22
N VAL A 246 10.75 4.70 17.33
CA VAL A 246 9.54 4.05 16.81
C VAL A 246 9.85 3.08 15.66
N PRO A 247 9.01 2.07 15.39
CA PRO A 247 9.15 1.23 14.20
C PRO A 247 9.21 2.05 12.90
N PRO A 248 9.98 1.65 11.88
CA PRO A 248 10.10 2.40 10.64
C PRO A 248 8.77 2.69 9.93
N LEU A 249 7.84 1.72 9.93
CA LEU A 249 6.51 1.93 9.35
C LEU A 249 5.74 3.04 10.08
N VAL A 250 5.82 3.09 11.41
CA VAL A 250 5.19 4.13 12.23
C VAL A 250 5.74 5.51 11.87
N ALA A 251 7.07 5.66 11.86
CA ALA A 251 7.71 6.91 11.44
C ALA A 251 7.32 7.31 10.01
N ARG A 252 7.18 6.33 9.11
CA ARG A 252 6.78 6.55 7.72
C ARG A 252 5.36 7.07 7.62
N LEU A 253 4.40 6.45 8.32
CA LEU A 253 3.00 6.88 8.28
C LEU A 253 2.84 8.31 8.83
N ARG A 254 3.58 8.68 9.88
CA ARG A 254 3.63 10.06 10.40
C ARG A 254 4.15 11.04 9.36
N ALA A 255 5.28 10.73 8.74
CA ALA A 255 5.90 11.58 7.73
C ALA A 255 5.01 11.72 6.49
N ILE A 256 4.36 10.64 6.05
CA ILE A 256 3.34 10.68 4.98
C ILE A 256 2.18 11.58 5.38
N TRP A 257 1.64 11.42 6.58
CA TRP A 257 0.48 12.20 7.02
C TRP A 257 0.79 13.69 6.98
N GLU A 258 1.88 14.08 7.62
CA GLU A 258 2.30 15.47 7.74
C GLU A 258 2.63 16.08 6.38
N SER A 259 3.35 15.36 5.51
CA SER A 259 3.77 15.91 4.23
C SER A 259 2.64 16.15 3.23
N GLN A 260 1.51 15.47 3.41
CA GLN A 260 0.39 15.48 2.48
C GLN A 260 -0.77 16.36 2.99
N ARG A 261 -0.77 16.68 4.28
CA ARG A 261 -1.82 17.41 4.99
C ARG A 261 -2.21 18.73 4.30
N GLU A 262 -1.23 19.62 4.09
CA GLU A 262 -1.49 20.96 3.57
C GLU A 262 -2.06 20.95 2.14
N ALA A 263 -1.56 20.05 1.30
CA ALA A 263 -2.05 19.91 -0.07
C ALA A 263 -3.54 19.51 -0.11
N ILE A 264 -3.99 18.68 0.84
CA ILE A 264 -5.39 18.28 0.94
C ILE A 264 -6.25 19.46 1.37
N ILE A 265 -5.83 20.21 2.40
CA ILE A 265 -6.57 21.38 2.89
C ILE A 265 -6.80 22.41 1.77
N GLN A 266 -5.81 22.59 0.90
CA GLN A 266 -5.90 23.52 -0.24
C GLN A 266 -6.83 23.03 -1.36
N ILE A 267 -6.94 21.71 -1.58
CA ILE A 267 -7.72 21.12 -2.68
C ILE A 267 -9.18 20.87 -2.28
N PHE A 268 -9.41 20.40 -1.06
CA PHE A 268 -10.72 19.95 -0.61
C PHE A 268 -11.67 21.13 -0.33
N PRO A 269 -12.98 21.00 -0.60
CA PRO A 269 -13.95 22.00 -0.17
C PRO A 269 -13.92 22.18 1.35
N LYS A 270 -14.13 23.41 1.83
CA LYS A 270 -14.23 23.71 3.26
C LYS A 270 -15.32 22.86 3.92
N ALA A 271 -15.03 22.36 5.12
CA ALA A 271 -15.98 21.57 5.90
C ALA A 271 -17.29 22.36 6.15
N PRO A 272 -18.47 21.78 5.85
CA PRO A 272 -19.76 22.41 6.16
C PRO A 272 -19.99 22.63 7.66
N GLY A 273 -19.36 21.80 8.50
CA GLY A 273 -19.70 21.68 9.92
C GLY A 273 -20.83 20.67 10.12
N LEU A 274 -21.01 20.20 11.35
CA LEU A 274 -22.01 19.16 11.65
C LEU A 274 -23.41 19.62 11.20
N PRO A 275 -24.20 18.72 10.56
CA PRO A 275 -25.49 19.06 9.99
C PRO A 275 -26.48 19.47 11.09
N SER A 276 -27.23 20.54 10.85
CA SER A 276 -28.29 21.00 11.76
C SER A 276 -29.49 20.06 11.80
N ASP A 277 -29.74 19.32 10.71
CA ASP A 277 -30.79 18.30 10.61
C ASP A 277 -30.16 16.92 10.44
N LYS A 278 -29.95 16.24 11.58
CA LYS A 278 -29.43 14.87 11.62
C LYS A 278 -30.37 13.90 10.89
N SER A 279 -31.68 14.06 11.00
CA SER A 279 -32.64 13.15 10.39
C SER A 279 -32.57 13.21 8.87
N ALA A 280 -32.44 14.41 8.28
CA ALA A 280 -32.23 14.56 6.84
C ALA A 280 -30.90 13.95 6.39
N TYR A 281 -29.81 14.16 7.13
CA TYR A 281 -28.51 13.57 6.82
C TYR A 281 -28.57 12.03 6.86
N MET A 282 -29.13 11.45 7.92
CA MET A 282 -29.22 9.99 8.06
C MET A 282 -30.16 9.37 7.02
N LYS A 283 -31.26 10.06 6.68
CA LYS A 283 -32.12 9.65 5.58
C LYS A 283 -31.36 9.63 4.25
N PHE A 284 -30.52 10.62 3.97
CA PHE A 284 -29.68 10.61 2.78
C PHE A 284 -28.71 9.42 2.76
N VAL A 285 -28.07 9.12 3.90
CA VAL A 285 -27.19 7.94 4.03
C VAL A 285 -27.95 6.64 3.71
N GLU A 286 -29.19 6.49 4.20
CA GLU A 286 -30.03 5.34 3.87
C GLU A 286 -30.45 5.31 2.41
N ASP A 287 -30.84 6.46 1.87
CA ASP A 287 -31.32 6.62 0.50
C ASP A 287 -30.23 6.35 -0.54
N ILE A 288 -28.95 6.58 -0.22
CA ILE A 288 -27.81 6.37 -1.12
C ILE A 288 -27.21 4.96 -1.05
N TYR A 289 -27.64 4.12 -0.08
CA TYR A 289 -27.07 2.78 0.16
C TYR A 289 -27.00 1.91 -1.09
N GLU A 290 -28.06 1.87 -1.90
CA GLU A 290 -28.11 1.00 -3.08
C GLU A 290 -27.00 1.35 -4.09
N SER A 291 -26.80 2.65 -4.33
CA SER A 291 -25.74 3.17 -5.19
C SER A 291 -24.35 2.92 -4.58
N ASP A 292 -24.20 3.13 -3.27
CA ASP A 292 -22.96 2.87 -2.54
C ASP A 292 -22.56 1.39 -2.64
N ALA A 293 -23.48 0.48 -2.34
CA ALA A 293 -23.26 -0.96 -2.39
C ALA A 293 -22.91 -1.44 -3.80
N TYR A 294 -23.66 -0.99 -4.82
CA TYR A 294 -23.41 -1.32 -6.22
C TYR A 294 -21.98 -0.94 -6.62
N HIS A 295 -21.62 0.33 -6.47
CA HIS A 295 -20.33 0.80 -6.92
C HIS A 295 -19.16 0.24 -6.09
N SER A 296 -19.32 0.18 -4.77
CA SER A 296 -18.30 -0.32 -3.87
C SER A 296 -17.99 -1.80 -4.13
N LEU A 297 -19.00 -2.64 -4.38
CA LEU A 297 -18.79 -4.06 -4.69
C LEU A 297 -18.26 -4.25 -6.12
N SER A 298 -18.78 -3.53 -7.10
CA SER A 298 -18.32 -3.66 -8.49
C SER A 298 -16.88 -3.20 -8.71
N ILE A 299 -16.37 -2.23 -7.93
CA ILE A 299 -14.95 -1.83 -7.95
C ILE A 299 -14.02 -3.01 -7.60
N GLU A 300 -14.46 -3.86 -6.68
CA GLU A 300 -13.74 -5.08 -6.25
C GLU A 300 -13.96 -6.27 -7.21
N GLY A 301 -14.81 -6.11 -8.24
CA GLY A 301 -15.06 -7.13 -9.26
C GLY A 301 -16.19 -8.11 -8.95
N TYR A 302 -17.08 -7.79 -8.00
CA TYR A 302 -18.32 -8.55 -7.80
C TYR A 302 -19.36 -8.17 -8.87
N SER A 303 -20.09 -9.17 -9.39
CA SER A 303 -21.18 -8.96 -10.35
C SER A 303 -22.50 -8.78 -9.61
N VAL A 304 -22.69 -7.60 -9.01
CA VAL A 304 -23.93 -7.25 -8.29
C VAL A 304 -24.88 -6.46 -9.17
N THR A 305 -26.19 -6.72 -9.04
CA THR A 305 -27.25 -5.93 -9.68
C THR A 305 -28.07 -5.20 -8.61
N PRO A 306 -28.75 -4.09 -8.95
CA PRO A 306 -29.68 -3.40 -8.05
C PRO A 306 -30.70 -4.36 -7.40
N GLU A 307 -31.24 -5.28 -8.18
CA GLU A 307 -32.24 -6.25 -7.70
C GLU A 307 -31.65 -7.21 -6.65
N LEU A 308 -30.39 -7.61 -6.81
CA LEU A 308 -29.69 -8.42 -5.82
C LEU A 308 -29.47 -7.63 -4.51
N ILE A 309 -29.08 -6.37 -4.63
CA ILE A 309 -28.86 -5.48 -3.48
C ILE A 309 -30.16 -5.26 -2.70
N ASP A 310 -31.26 -5.01 -3.41
CA ASP A 310 -32.58 -4.84 -2.81
C ASP A 310 -33.06 -6.11 -2.11
N ARG A 311 -32.94 -7.27 -2.75
CA ARG A 311 -33.27 -8.57 -2.13
C ARG A 311 -32.52 -8.80 -0.82
N VAL A 312 -31.22 -8.49 -0.82
CA VAL A 312 -30.36 -8.61 0.37
C VAL A 312 -30.77 -7.63 1.47
N ARG A 313 -31.13 -6.38 1.11
CA ARG A 313 -31.60 -5.34 2.02
C ARG A 313 -32.92 -5.73 2.69
N GLU A 314 -33.86 -6.28 1.92
CA GLU A 314 -35.20 -6.68 2.37
C GLU A 314 -35.20 -7.98 3.18
N GLY A 315 -34.07 -8.69 3.24
CA GLY A 315 -33.95 -9.96 3.99
C GLY A 315 -34.58 -11.16 3.28
N SER A 316 -34.95 -11.03 2.00
CA SER A 316 -35.48 -12.12 1.15
C SER A 316 -34.38 -13.04 0.58
N TRP A 317 -33.19 -12.97 1.16
CA TRP A 317 -32.00 -13.74 0.81
C TRP A 317 -31.37 -14.30 2.09
N ASN A 318 -31.23 -15.62 2.19
CA ASN A 318 -30.74 -16.27 3.42
C ASN A 318 -29.91 -17.54 3.14
N PRO A 319 -28.56 -17.48 3.33
CA PRO A 319 -27.65 -18.57 3.00
C PRO A 319 -27.70 -19.73 4.02
N GLU A 320 -28.35 -19.54 5.17
CA GLU A 320 -28.55 -20.59 6.17
C GLU A 320 -29.63 -21.59 5.72
N ILE A 321 -30.60 -21.14 4.93
CA ILE A 321 -31.77 -21.93 4.52
C ILE A 321 -31.85 -22.21 3.01
N ASP A 322 -31.17 -21.43 2.16
CA ASP A 322 -31.17 -21.61 0.69
C ASP A 322 -29.76 -22.00 0.17
N GLU A 323 -29.68 -23.16 -0.51
CA GLU A 323 -28.44 -23.71 -1.06
C GLU A 323 -27.92 -22.94 -2.30
N ALA A 324 -28.83 -22.35 -3.10
CA ALA A 324 -28.47 -21.51 -4.23
C ALA A 324 -27.85 -20.18 -3.75
N ASP A 325 -28.40 -19.62 -2.68
CA ASP A 325 -27.87 -18.44 -2.01
C ASP A 325 -26.50 -18.73 -1.38
N ARG A 326 -26.35 -19.87 -0.72
CA ARG A 326 -25.07 -20.30 -0.12
C ARG A 326 -23.92 -20.42 -1.13
N LYS A 327 -24.22 -20.79 -2.38
CA LYS A 327 -23.22 -20.94 -3.45
C LYS A 327 -22.94 -19.64 -4.20
N ASN A 328 -23.72 -18.59 -3.97
CA ASN A 328 -23.57 -17.31 -4.67
C ASN A 328 -22.63 -16.36 -3.91
N ARG A 329 -21.35 -16.36 -4.31
CA ARG A 329 -20.30 -15.49 -3.76
C ARG A 329 -20.67 -14.02 -3.78
N ASP A 330 -21.29 -13.55 -4.86
CA ASP A 330 -21.59 -12.13 -5.06
C ASP A 330 -22.75 -11.70 -4.14
N ALA A 331 -23.73 -12.58 -3.91
CA ALA A 331 -24.81 -12.35 -2.95
C ALA A 331 -24.33 -12.36 -1.50
N LEU A 332 -23.40 -13.26 -1.13
CA LEU A 332 -22.74 -13.27 0.18
C LEU A 332 -21.97 -11.96 0.43
N ALA A 333 -21.25 -11.47 -0.58
CA ALA A 333 -20.52 -10.21 -0.49
C ALA A 333 -21.48 -9.02 -0.35
N ALA A 334 -22.60 -9.00 -1.09
CA ALA A 334 -23.65 -7.99 -0.94
C ALA A 334 -24.27 -8.02 0.47
N ARG A 335 -24.54 -9.21 1.02
CA ARG A 335 -25.06 -9.35 2.39
C ARG A 335 -24.07 -8.85 3.43
N GLY A 336 -22.81 -9.24 3.32
CA GLY A 336 -21.78 -8.77 4.25
C GLY A 336 -21.62 -7.26 4.19
N TYR A 337 -21.66 -6.69 2.97
CA TYR A 337 -21.62 -5.25 2.78
C TYR A 337 -22.80 -4.53 3.45
N TYR A 338 -24.02 -5.06 3.32
CA TYR A 338 -25.20 -4.52 3.98
C TYR A 338 -25.05 -4.49 5.51
N LEU A 339 -24.60 -5.61 6.09
CA LEU A 339 -24.43 -5.73 7.54
C LEU A 339 -23.36 -4.75 8.05
N ALA A 340 -22.22 -4.68 7.36
CA ALA A 340 -21.17 -3.72 7.69
C ALA A 340 -21.66 -2.26 7.55
N PHE A 341 -22.42 -1.96 6.48
CA PHE A 341 -23.00 -0.65 6.27
C PHE A 341 -23.91 -0.22 7.42
N GLN A 342 -24.73 -1.11 8.00
CA GLN A 342 -25.55 -0.76 9.17
C GLN A 342 -24.68 -0.35 10.37
N LYS A 343 -23.57 -1.04 10.63
CA LYS A 343 -22.63 -0.69 11.71
C LYS A 343 -21.88 0.61 11.46
N VAL A 344 -21.54 0.88 10.20
CA VAL A 344 -20.95 2.16 9.80
C VAL A 344 -21.98 3.28 9.95
N LYS A 345 -23.24 3.05 9.60
CA LYS A 345 -24.35 4.00 9.77
C LYS A 345 -24.57 4.36 11.24
N GLU A 346 -24.52 3.38 12.14
CA GLU A 346 -24.55 3.60 13.60
C GLU A 346 -23.38 4.51 14.03
N SER A 347 -22.17 4.24 13.54
CA SER A 347 -20.98 5.03 13.85
C SER A 347 -21.08 6.46 13.29
N VAL A 348 -21.58 6.63 12.06
CA VAL A 348 -21.83 7.92 11.44
C VAL A 348 -22.86 8.72 12.24
N ALA A 349 -23.96 8.09 12.67
CA ALA A 349 -24.97 8.76 13.49
C ALA A 349 -24.38 9.31 14.79
N ALA A 350 -23.51 8.54 15.45
CA ALA A 350 -22.81 8.98 16.66
C ALA A 350 -21.80 10.11 16.39
N ILE A 351 -21.09 10.06 15.25
CA ILE A 351 -20.16 11.14 14.84
C ILE A 351 -20.93 12.44 14.59
N ILE A 352 -22.10 12.37 13.95
CA ILE A 352 -22.97 13.53 13.76
C ILE A 352 -23.47 14.09 15.11
N ASP A 353 -23.64 13.24 16.13
CA ASP A 353 -23.93 13.66 17.51
C ASP A 353 -22.71 14.26 18.26
N GLY A 354 -21.54 14.34 17.61
CA GLY A 354 -20.32 14.90 18.18
C GLY A 354 -19.38 13.87 18.82
N ALA A 355 -19.58 12.57 18.61
CA ALA A 355 -18.62 11.56 19.04
C ALA A 355 -17.25 11.76 18.36
N PRO A 356 -16.12 11.49 19.06
CA PRO A 356 -14.80 11.63 18.48
C PRO A 356 -14.57 10.59 17.39
N ALA A 357 -14.65 11.01 16.13
CA ALA A 357 -14.64 10.10 14.98
C ALA A 357 -13.43 9.15 14.93
N GLY A 358 -12.20 9.65 15.14
CA GLY A 358 -11.00 8.82 15.15
C GLY A 358 -11.09 7.68 16.17
N ALA A 359 -11.36 8.01 17.43
CA ALA A 359 -11.45 7.06 18.53
C ALA A 359 -12.62 6.08 18.33
N LEU A 360 -13.79 6.56 17.93
CA LEU A 360 -14.94 5.70 17.65
C LEU A 360 -14.62 4.67 16.56
N THR A 361 -13.99 5.10 15.46
CA THR A 361 -13.64 4.19 14.37
C THR A 361 -12.51 3.21 14.74
N ARG A 362 -11.58 3.60 15.62
CA ARG A 362 -10.61 2.66 16.22
C ARG A 362 -11.33 1.50 16.89
N ASP A 363 -12.37 1.78 17.65
CA ASP A 363 -13.09 0.75 18.42
C ASP A 363 -14.01 -0.10 17.54
N THR A 364 -14.63 0.49 16.52
CA THR A 364 -15.69 -0.18 15.75
C THR A 364 -15.24 -0.82 14.43
N HIS A 365 -14.10 -0.44 13.84
CA HIS A 365 -13.71 -0.94 12.52
C HIS A 365 -13.59 -2.47 12.44
N ARG A 366 -13.21 -3.14 13.55
CA ARG A 366 -13.13 -4.61 13.59
C ARG A 366 -14.52 -5.25 13.57
N GLU A 367 -15.54 -4.59 14.10
CA GLU A 367 -16.94 -5.03 13.95
C GLU A 367 -17.39 -4.92 12.50
N TRP A 368 -17.11 -3.79 11.83
CA TRP A 368 -17.46 -3.61 10.41
C TRP A 368 -16.83 -4.70 9.54
N TYR A 369 -15.55 -5.03 9.78
CA TYR A 369 -14.87 -6.10 9.06
C TYR A 369 -15.50 -7.47 9.35
N ARG A 370 -15.86 -7.76 10.60
CA ARG A 370 -16.54 -9.02 10.96
C ARG A 370 -17.86 -9.16 10.22
N GLU A 371 -18.69 -8.12 10.19
CA GLU A 371 -19.96 -8.12 9.46
C GLU A 371 -19.78 -8.30 7.95
N LEU A 372 -18.70 -7.71 7.40
CA LEU A 372 -18.39 -7.83 5.97
C LEU A 372 -18.16 -9.28 5.52
N PHE A 373 -17.64 -10.14 6.40
CA PHE A 373 -17.26 -11.52 6.07
C PHE A 373 -18.05 -12.61 6.81
N ALA A 374 -18.85 -12.24 7.82
CA ALA A 374 -19.68 -13.18 8.58
C ALA A 374 -20.55 -14.07 7.67
N PRO A 375 -21.25 -13.54 6.63
CA PRO A 375 -22.03 -14.40 5.74
C PRO A 375 -21.20 -15.47 5.03
N SER A 376 -19.99 -15.15 4.57
CA SER A 376 -19.10 -16.12 3.92
C SER A 376 -18.59 -17.21 4.87
N VAL A 377 -18.45 -16.91 6.17
CA VAL A 377 -18.12 -17.89 7.20
C VAL A 377 -19.33 -18.77 7.51
N THR A 378 -20.51 -18.18 7.70
CA THR A 378 -21.77 -18.92 7.90
C THR A 378 -22.06 -19.88 6.75
N ALA A 379 -21.78 -19.46 5.51
CA ALA A 379 -21.91 -20.30 4.32
C ALA A 379 -20.85 -21.42 4.22
N GLY A 380 -19.85 -21.45 5.11
CA GLY A 380 -18.75 -22.43 5.09
C GLY A 380 -17.70 -22.19 4.01
N ILE A 381 -17.72 -21.02 3.33
CA ILE A 381 -16.74 -20.66 2.29
C ILE A 381 -15.41 -20.24 2.93
N LEU A 382 -15.48 -19.49 4.04
CA LEU A 382 -14.33 -19.07 4.81
C LEU A 382 -14.29 -19.78 6.16
N ARG A 383 -13.09 -20.01 6.69
CA ARG A 383 -12.92 -20.52 8.06
C ARG A 383 -13.32 -19.44 9.07
N PRO A 384 -13.80 -19.80 10.28
CA PRO A 384 -14.10 -18.83 11.33
C PRO A 384 -12.95 -17.87 11.65
N SER A 385 -11.69 -18.34 11.55
CA SER A 385 -10.50 -17.51 11.75
C SER A 385 -10.36 -16.35 10.77
N ALA A 386 -11.08 -16.35 9.64
CA ALA A 386 -11.10 -15.22 8.70
C ALA A 386 -11.71 -13.95 9.34
N LEU A 387 -12.53 -14.09 10.39
CA LEU A 387 -13.11 -12.98 11.15
C LEU A 387 -12.16 -12.39 12.19
N ALA A 388 -10.97 -12.97 12.38
CA ALA A 388 -9.99 -12.49 13.36
C ALA A 388 -9.37 -11.13 12.98
N GLY A 389 -9.56 -10.67 11.73
CA GLY A 389 -9.13 -9.36 11.27
C GLY A 389 -7.85 -9.45 10.44
N TYR A 390 -6.75 -8.94 10.98
CA TYR A 390 -5.54 -8.68 10.20
C TYR A 390 -4.95 -9.94 9.57
N ARG A 391 -4.42 -9.78 8.36
CA ARG A 391 -3.80 -10.87 7.60
C ARG A 391 -2.58 -11.42 8.32
N ASN A 392 -2.29 -12.68 8.04
CA ASN A 392 -1.11 -13.39 8.52
C ASN A 392 -0.19 -13.86 7.38
N HIS A 393 -0.41 -13.36 6.16
CA HIS A 393 0.37 -13.67 4.97
C HIS A 393 0.65 -12.41 4.14
N PRO A 394 1.69 -12.42 3.28
CA PRO A 394 1.92 -11.34 2.32
C PRO A 394 0.75 -11.20 1.34
N VAL A 395 0.53 -9.98 0.87
CA VAL A 395 -0.46 -9.62 -0.14
C VAL A 395 0.17 -8.65 -1.14
N TYR A 396 -0.33 -8.65 -2.37
CA TYR A 396 0.16 -7.80 -3.44
C TYR A 396 -1.02 -7.15 -4.17
N LEU A 397 -0.88 -5.88 -4.51
CA LEU A 397 -1.92 -5.09 -5.12
C LEU A 397 -1.86 -5.23 -6.63
N ARG A 398 -2.99 -5.59 -7.24
CA ARG A 398 -3.03 -5.84 -8.68
C ARG A 398 -2.73 -4.56 -9.45
N GLY A 399 -1.65 -4.57 -10.24
CA GLY A 399 -1.28 -3.46 -11.11
C GLY A 399 -0.66 -2.25 -10.40
N SER A 400 -0.28 -2.37 -9.13
CA SER A 400 0.36 -1.30 -8.36
C SER A 400 1.84 -1.58 -8.15
N GLN A 401 2.67 -0.54 -8.21
CA GLN A 401 4.09 -0.60 -7.84
C GLN A 401 4.28 -0.59 -6.32
N HIS A 402 3.26 -0.21 -5.56
CA HIS A 402 3.28 -0.27 -4.10
C HIS A 402 3.07 -1.71 -3.63
N VAL A 403 4.01 -2.18 -2.79
CA VAL A 403 3.84 -3.44 -2.06
C VAL A 403 3.42 -3.12 -0.63
N PRO A 404 2.29 -3.64 -0.13
CA PRO A 404 1.91 -3.42 1.26
C PRO A 404 3.00 -3.86 2.26
N PRO A 405 3.06 -3.24 3.45
CA PRO A 405 4.02 -3.60 4.50
C PRO A 405 4.01 -5.10 4.82
N ARG A 406 5.08 -5.59 5.46
CA ARG A 406 5.10 -6.97 5.93
C ARG A 406 4.05 -7.22 7.00
N THR A 407 3.59 -8.47 7.08
CA THR A 407 2.55 -8.92 8.01
C THR A 407 2.83 -8.51 9.45
N GLU A 408 4.09 -8.61 9.88
CA GLU A 408 4.52 -8.32 11.25
C GLU A 408 4.40 -6.84 11.61
N ALA A 409 4.46 -5.95 10.61
CA ALA A 409 4.34 -4.51 10.79
C ALA A 409 2.88 -4.00 10.68
N VAL A 410 1.94 -4.83 10.24
CA VAL A 410 0.53 -4.44 10.07
C VAL A 410 -0.09 -3.92 11.37
N PRO A 411 0.07 -4.58 12.54
CA PRO A 411 -0.50 -4.07 13.79
C PRO A 411 0.00 -2.67 14.13
N ASP A 412 1.32 -2.44 14.09
CA ASP A 412 1.92 -1.14 14.37
C ASP A 412 1.41 -0.06 13.40
N GLY A 413 1.32 -0.39 12.11
CA GLY A 413 0.80 0.51 11.09
C GLY A 413 -0.67 0.88 11.32
N MET A 414 -1.50 -0.06 11.76
CA MET A 414 -2.91 0.21 12.06
C MET A 414 -3.09 0.99 13.37
N TYR A 415 -2.30 0.71 14.41
CA TYR A 415 -2.31 1.52 15.63
C TYR A 415 -1.96 2.97 15.33
N GLU A 416 -0.88 3.20 14.59
CA GLU A 416 -0.45 4.54 14.23
C GLU A 416 -1.46 5.25 13.32
N LEU A 417 -2.08 4.55 12.36
CA LEU A 417 -3.15 5.11 11.54
C LEU A 417 -4.29 5.69 12.40
N PHE A 418 -4.74 4.96 13.42
CA PHE A 418 -5.78 5.47 14.31
C PHE A 418 -5.29 6.59 15.24
N ASP A 419 -4.02 6.56 15.69
CA ASP A 419 -3.43 7.66 16.46
C ASP A 419 -3.45 8.96 15.65
N LEU A 420 -3.10 8.87 14.35
CA LEU A 420 -3.14 9.99 13.42
C LEU A 420 -4.56 10.48 13.13
N LEU A 421 -5.52 9.57 12.96
CA LEU A 421 -6.93 9.92 12.78
C LEU A 421 -7.50 10.67 13.99
N GLU A 422 -7.14 10.27 15.21
CA GLU A 422 -7.56 10.93 16.44
C GLU A 422 -6.94 12.31 16.62
N ALA A 423 -5.65 12.46 16.30
CA ALA A 423 -4.91 13.71 16.45
C ALA A 423 -5.28 14.77 15.39
N GLU A 424 -5.62 14.36 14.17
CA GLU A 424 -5.96 15.28 13.08
C GLU A 424 -7.25 16.04 13.38
N LYS A 425 -7.30 17.34 13.04
CA LYS A 425 -8.47 18.20 13.25
C LYS A 425 -9.29 18.41 11.98
N GLU A 426 -8.66 18.32 10.82
CA GLU A 426 -9.29 18.53 9.53
C GLU A 426 -9.96 17.25 9.03
N ALA A 427 -11.28 17.25 8.94
CA ALA A 427 -12.07 16.09 8.48
C ALA A 427 -11.71 15.66 7.05
N SER A 428 -11.34 16.60 6.18
CA SER A 428 -10.87 16.31 4.82
C SER A 428 -9.56 15.52 4.82
N VAL A 429 -8.62 15.88 5.70
CA VAL A 429 -7.33 15.17 5.84
C VAL A 429 -7.57 13.78 6.41
N ARG A 430 -8.39 13.65 7.46
CA ARG A 430 -8.79 12.34 8.00
C ARG A 430 -9.40 11.44 6.93
N ALA A 431 -10.30 11.97 6.11
CA ALA A 431 -10.98 11.21 5.06
C ALA A 431 -10.02 10.76 3.95
N VAL A 432 -9.22 11.68 3.42
CA VAL A 432 -8.33 11.39 2.27
C VAL A 432 -7.14 10.54 2.69
N VAL A 433 -6.37 10.97 3.70
CA VAL A 433 -5.18 10.23 4.15
C VAL A 433 -5.60 8.94 4.85
N GLY A 434 -6.64 8.97 5.69
CA GLY A 434 -7.13 7.78 6.37
C GLY A 434 -7.56 6.68 5.40
N HIS A 435 -8.34 7.04 4.37
CA HIS A 435 -8.70 6.12 3.31
C HIS A 435 -7.46 5.53 2.63
N TRP A 436 -6.55 6.40 2.17
CA TRP A 436 -5.36 5.98 1.45
C TRP A 436 -4.49 5.05 2.31
N LEU A 437 -4.29 5.37 3.59
CA LEU A 437 -3.42 4.60 4.48
C LEU A 437 -4.00 3.22 4.86
N VAL A 438 -5.32 3.05 4.90
CA VAL A 438 -5.91 1.69 4.96
C VAL A 438 -5.49 0.87 3.73
N GLY A 439 -5.56 1.46 2.54
CA GLY A 439 -5.12 0.83 1.30
C GLY A 439 -3.61 0.56 1.26
N TYR A 440 -2.81 1.49 1.81
CA TYR A 440 -1.36 1.44 1.89
C TYR A 440 -0.86 0.33 2.82
N VAL A 441 -1.39 0.27 4.06
CA VAL A 441 -1.06 -0.79 5.04
C VAL A 441 -1.63 -2.14 4.61
N HIS A 442 -2.81 -2.11 3.99
CA HIS A 442 -3.55 -3.27 3.50
C HIS A 442 -3.72 -4.35 4.57
N PRO A 443 -4.39 -4.02 5.70
CA PRO A 443 -4.35 -4.84 6.91
C PRO A 443 -5.07 -6.19 6.79
N TYR A 444 -6.04 -6.34 5.90
CA TYR A 444 -6.88 -7.54 5.81
C TYR A 444 -6.50 -8.44 4.62
N PRO A 445 -6.84 -9.75 4.65
CA PRO A 445 -6.69 -10.63 3.49
C PRO A 445 -7.53 -10.20 2.28
N ASP A 446 -8.73 -9.66 2.53
CA ASP A 446 -9.66 -9.10 1.55
C ASP A 446 -10.50 -8.00 2.22
N GLY A 447 -11.17 -7.15 1.44
CA GLY A 447 -12.11 -6.13 1.95
C GLY A 447 -11.48 -4.78 2.23
N ASN A 448 -10.16 -4.61 2.04
CA ASN A 448 -9.45 -3.36 2.32
C ASN A 448 -10.05 -2.14 1.60
N GLY A 449 -10.44 -2.26 0.33
CA GLY A 449 -11.07 -1.16 -0.41
C GLY A 449 -12.44 -0.76 0.16
N ARG A 450 -13.26 -1.75 0.52
CA ARG A 450 -14.59 -1.53 1.16
C ARG A 450 -14.45 -0.88 2.53
N MET A 451 -13.52 -1.38 3.35
CA MET A 451 -13.17 -0.81 4.65
C MET A 451 -12.64 0.62 4.56
N ALA A 452 -11.76 0.90 3.57
CA ALA A 452 -11.24 2.24 3.33
C ALA A 452 -12.34 3.24 2.98
N ARG A 453 -13.31 2.86 2.13
CA ARG A 453 -14.46 3.70 1.76
C ARG A 453 -15.43 3.93 2.93
N PHE A 454 -15.64 2.93 3.79
CA PHE A 454 -16.41 3.13 5.02
C PHE A 454 -15.71 4.07 6.01
N LEU A 455 -14.40 3.89 6.22
CA LEU A 455 -13.61 4.81 7.06
C LEU A 455 -13.65 6.23 6.50
N MET A 456 -13.46 6.38 5.18
CA MET A 456 -13.57 7.69 4.49
C MET A 456 -14.89 8.37 4.81
N ASN A 457 -16.02 7.67 4.66
CA ASN A 457 -17.34 8.25 4.91
C ASN A 457 -17.58 8.58 6.39
N ALA A 458 -17.07 7.78 7.32
CA ALA A 458 -17.09 8.12 8.74
C ALA A 458 -16.28 9.40 9.04
N MET A 459 -15.13 9.57 8.40
CA MET A 459 -14.30 10.78 8.56
C MET A 459 -14.91 12.00 7.88
N LEU A 460 -15.54 11.84 6.71
CA LEU A 460 -16.29 12.90 6.03
C LEU A 460 -17.46 13.40 6.90
N ALA A 461 -18.20 12.49 7.54
CA ALA A 461 -19.27 12.85 8.47
C ALA A 461 -18.77 13.73 9.63
N SER A 462 -17.53 13.55 10.09
CA SER A 462 -16.96 14.36 11.17
C SER A 462 -16.76 15.85 10.82
N GLY A 463 -16.75 16.17 9.52
CA GLY A 463 -16.77 17.55 9.01
C GLY A 463 -18.13 18.01 8.49
N GLY A 464 -19.16 17.15 8.57
CA GLY A 464 -20.48 17.36 7.98
C GLY A 464 -20.54 17.27 6.46
N TYR A 465 -19.51 16.69 5.83
CA TYR A 465 -19.58 16.36 4.42
C TYR A 465 -20.61 15.25 4.18
N PRO A 466 -21.30 15.23 3.04
CA PRO A 466 -22.25 14.18 2.70
C PRO A 466 -21.55 12.83 2.51
N TRP A 467 -22.30 11.74 2.74
CA TRP A 467 -21.86 10.41 2.31
C TRP A 467 -21.52 10.42 0.82
N THR A 468 -20.32 9.99 0.48
CA THR A 468 -19.73 10.12 -0.84
C THR A 468 -19.45 8.75 -1.44
N VAL A 469 -19.98 8.53 -2.65
CA VAL A 469 -19.82 7.29 -3.40
C VAL A 469 -18.72 7.44 -4.46
N VAL A 470 -17.72 6.56 -4.41
CA VAL A 470 -16.76 6.35 -5.49
C VAL A 470 -17.40 5.41 -6.51
N ARG A 471 -17.61 5.88 -7.74
CA ARG A 471 -18.33 5.10 -8.75
C ARG A 471 -17.43 4.14 -9.50
N VAL A 472 -18.01 3.05 -10.00
CA VAL A 472 -17.26 2.00 -10.73
C VAL A 472 -16.72 2.51 -12.07
N GLU A 473 -17.43 3.44 -12.71
CA GLU A 473 -17.00 4.11 -13.93
C GLU A 473 -15.72 4.92 -13.70
N ASP A 474 -15.56 5.43 -12.47
CA ASP A 474 -14.42 6.24 -12.06
C ASP A 474 -13.24 5.39 -11.54
N ARG A 475 -13.36 4.05 -11.53
CA ARG A 475 -12.37 3.11 -10.97
C ARG A 475 -10.95 3.37 -11.46
N LYS A 476 -10.78 3.70 -12.75
CA LYS A 476 -9.45 3.98 -13.33
C LYS A 476 -8.82 5.23 -12.70
N ALA A 477 -9.59 6.32 -12.57
CA ALA A 477 -9.11 7.56 -11.97
C ALA A 477 -8.84 7.40 -10.47
N TYR A 478 -9.73 6.72 -9.76
CA TYR A 478 -9.59 6.39 -8.34
C TYR A 478 -8.31 5.59 -8.06
N LEU A 479 -8.06 4.51 -8.81
CA LEU A 479 -6.85 3.70 -8.63
C LEU A 479 -5.58 4.44 -9.08
N ALA A 480 -5.64 5.25 -10.13
CA ALA A 480 -4.50 6.07 -10.54
C ALA A 480 -4.13 7.12 -9.47
N GLY A 481 -5.11 7.70 -8.79
CA GLY A 481 -4.88 8.59 -7.65
C GLY A 481 -4.18 7.88 -6.49
N LEU A 482 -4.62 6.67 -6.14
CA LEU A 482 -3.98 5.85 -5.09
C LEU A 482 -2.56 5.40 -5.47
N GLU A 483 -2.34 5.09 -6.74
CA GLU A 483 -1.01 4.75 -7.26
C GLU A 483 -0.05 5.93 -7.16
N GLU A 484 -0.50 7.12 -7.53
CA GLU A 484 0.31 8.34 -7.42
C GLU A 484 0.61 8.69 -5.96
N ALA A 485 -0.37 8.53 -5.07
CA ALA A 485 -0.17 8.73 -3.64
C ALA A 485 0.85 7.73 -3.07
N SER A 486 0.68 6.44 -3.34
CA SER A 486 1.51 5.36 -2.76
C SER A 486 2.89 5.23 -3.40
N GLY A 487 2.98 5.41 -4.72
CA GLY A 487 4.21 5.24 -5.49
C GLY A 487 5.10 6.48 -5.49
N ASN A 488 4.50 7.66 -5.62
CA ASN A 488 5.21 8.93 -5.80
C ASN A 488 5.05 9.92 -4.63
N MET A 489 4.38 9.50 -3.54
CA MET A 489 4.12 10.37 -2.38
C MET A 489 3.42 11.68 -2.78
N ASN A 490 2.47 11.59 -3.71
CA ASN A 490 1.73 12.74 -4.22
C ASN A 490 0.22 12.52 -4.09
N VAL A 491 -0.36 13.02 -3.00
CA VAL A 491 -1.79 12.83 -2.71
C VAL A 491 -2.71 13.64 -3.61
N LYS A 492 -2.20 14.65 -4.33
CA LYS A 492 -3.02 15.69 -4.98
C LYS A 492 -4.06 15.13 -5.95
N PRO A 493 -3.75 14.17 -6.85
CA PRO A 493 -4.77 13.63 -7.75
C PRO A 493 -5.86 12.85 -7.02
N PHE A 494 -5.50 12.13 -5.96
CA PHE A 494 -6.47 11.40 -5.13
C PHE A 494 -7.37 12.37 -4.33
N ALA A 495 -6.78 13.41 -3.74
CA ALA A 495 -7.51 14.45 -3.04
C ALA A 495 -8.47 15.20 -3.97
N ALA A 496 -8.03 15.56 -5.17
CA ALA A 496 -8.86 16.25 -6.17
C ALA A 496 -10.03 15.37 -6.63
N PHE A 497 -9.76 14.09 -6.90
CA PHE A 497 -10.79 13.12 -7.23
C PHE A 497 -11.87 13.03 -6.14
N LEU A 498 -11.48 12.87 -4.88
CA LEU A 498 -12.43 12.79 -3.77
C LEU A 498 -13.16 14.12 -3.55
N ALA A 499 -12.49 15.27 -3.71
CA ALA A 499 -13.11 16.58 -3.59
C ALA A 499 -14.23 16.78 -4.62
N GLU A 500 -14.04 16.33 -5.86
CA GLU A 500 -15.09 16.34 -6.90
C GLU A 500 -16.27 15.44 -6.53
N ARG A 501 -16.02 14.23 -6.02
CA ARG A 501 -17.08 13.31 -5.57
C ARG A 501 -17.87 13.87 -4.39
N VAL A 502 -17.20 14.56 -3.45
CA VAL A 502 -17.84 15.24 -2.32
C VAL A 502 -18.73 16.38 -2.79
N LYS A 503 -18.24 17.24 -3.71
CA LYS A 503 -19.05 18.33 -4.29
C LYS A 503 -20.31 17.79 -4.98
N TRP A 504 -20.14 16.75 -5.81
CA TRP A 504 -21.27 16.10 -6.47
C TRP A 504 -22.30 15.55 -5.46
N SER A 505 -21.82 14.91 -4.38
CA SER A 505 -22.70 14.33 -3.36
C SER A 505 -23.43 15.42 -2.55
N ALA A 506 -22.81 16.59 -2.37
CA ALA A 506 -23.42 17.74 -1.72
C ALA A 506 -24.57 18.33 -2.55
N GLU A 507 -24.42 18.37 -3.88
CA GLU A 507 -25.49 18.76 -4.79
C GLU A 507 -26.68 17.80 -4.70
N GLN A 508 -26.43 16.48 -4.60
CA GLN A 508 -27.51 15.49 -4.46
C GLN A 508 -28.23 15.59 -3.11
N LEU A 509 -27.51 15.86 -2.02
CA LEU A 509 -28.11 16.07 -0.70
C LEU A 509 -29.06 17.28 -0.69
N GLY A 510 -28.73 18.33 -1.46
CA GLY A 510 -29.57 19.52 -1.62
C GLY A 510 -30.76 19.35 -2.58
N ASP A 511 -30.74 18.34 -3.46
CA ASP A 511 -31.81 18.06 -4.43
C ASP A 511 -32.75 16.93 -3.94
N SER A 512 -33.96 17.32 -3.55
CA SER A 512 -35.03 16.40 -3.14
C SER A 512 -35.49 15.38 -4.21
N ASN A 513 -35.06 15.50 -5.48
CA ASN A 513 -35.49 14.66 -6.61
C ASN A 513 -34.42 13.74 -7.23
N TRP A 514 -33.21 13.65 -6.66
CA TRP A 514 -32.07 12.99 -7.32
C TRP A 514 -32.27 11.51 -7.69
N ARG A 515 -33.16 10.80 -6.99
CA ARG A 515 -33.46 9.37 -7.19
C ARG A 515 -33.87 8.96 -8.62
N LYS A 516 -34.29 9.89 -9.47
CA LYS A 516 -34.81 9.58 -10.82
C LYS A 516 -33.73 9.36 -11.90
N GLY A 517 -32.45 9.57 -11.59
CA GLY A 517 -31.38 9.60 -12.62
C GLY A 517 -30.28 8.54 -12.53
N SER A 518 -30.13 7.81 -11.41
CA SER A 518 -28.88 7.12 -11.06
C SER A 518 -28.77 5.65 -11.46
N VAL A 519 -29.82 5.01 -11.99
CA VAL A 519 -29.72 3.65 -12.53
C VAL A 519 -30.48 3.56 -13.85
N LYS A 520 -29.82 3.87 -14.97
CA LYS A 520 -30.29 3.41 -16.28
C LYS A 520 -29.61 2.08 -16.57
N SER A 521 -30.36 1.00 -16.50
CA SER A 521 -29.94 -0.31 -16.99
C SER A 521 -29.51 -0.19 -18.46
N PRO A 522 -28.45 -0.90 -18.91
CA PRO A 522 -28.12 -0.94 -20.33
C PRO A 522 -29.26 -1.65 -21.05
N SER A 523 -30.04 -0.90 -21.83
CA SER A 523 -31.07 -1.49 -22.68
C SER A 523 -30.42 -2.52 -23.61
N THR A 524 -30.80 -3.78 -23.49
CA THR A 524 -30.50 -4.83 -24.46
C THR A 524 -30.98 -4.39 -25.84
N ARG A 525 -30.08 -3.91 -26.70
CA ARG A 525 -30.35 -3.83 -28.13
C ARG A 525 -30.35 -5.27 -28.66
N THR A 526 -31.55 -5.82 -28.81
CA THR A 526 -31.82 -6.97 -29.66
C THR A 526 -31.36 -6.62 -31.07
N ASN A 527 -30.27 -7.25 -31.50
CA ASN A 527 -29.82 -7.21 -32.88
C ASN A 527 -30.72 -8.19 -33.66
N THR A 528 -31.87 -7.72 -34.14
CA THR A 528 -32.65 -8.44 -35.14
C THR A 528 -31.87 -8.46 -36.45
N SER A 529 -31.58 -9.67 -36.90
CA SER A 529 -31.11 -9.98 -38.24
C SER A 529 -31.99 -9.35 -39.31
N GLN A 530 -31.36 -8.88 -40.39
CA GLN A 530 -31.94 -8.95 -41.73
C GLN A 530 -30.85 -8.84 -42.80
N ARG A 531 -30.66 -9.96 -43.48
CA ARG A 531 -30.16 -10.23 -44.86
C ARG A 531 -28.73 -9.87 -45.23
#